data_AF-A0A195F2U2-F1
#
_entry.id   AF-A0A195F2U2-F1
#
_cell.length_a   1.000
_cell.length_b   1.000
_cell.length_c   1.000
_cell.angle_alpha   90.00
_cell.angle_beta   90.00
_cell.angle_gamma   90.00
#
_symmetry.space_group_name_H-M   'P 1'
#
loop_
_entity.id
_entity.type
_entity.pdbx_description
1 polymer ?
#
loop_
_entity_poly.entity_id
_entity_poly.type
_entity_poly.pdbx_seq_one_letter_code
_entity_poly.pdbx_strand_id
1 'polypeptide(L)'
;MGNTGSKENIISEEALNEYVELTYLNKVEICQIYKRLDDLEPGILKQNLHYRFSVKQINKILPQIHCNPFCDVIYRVFSSKQDGHLSFEDTLDLCSAFSMNCPQSVRAAWAFEIFEIDPSGADNIAPQEFTQLLSKMSDFAHTFQFKIN
;
A
#
# COMPACT_ATOMS: atom_id res chain seq x y z
N MET A 1 40.60 -0.29 -0.48
CA MET A 1 40.01 1.06 -0.34
C MET A 1 38.51 0.89 -0.38
N GLY A 2 37.82 1.35 0.67
CA GLY A 2 36.42 1.04 0.92
C GLY A 2 35.48 1.69 -0.08
N ASN A 3 34.47 0.94 -0.51
CA ASN A 3 33.26 1.50 -1.10
C ASN A 3 32.08 0.98 -0.29
N THR A 4 31.89 1.53 0.90
CA THR A 4 30.63 1.41 1.62
C THR A 4 29.64 2.28 0.85
N GLY A 5 28.86 1.64 -0.03
CA GLY A 5 27.72 2.29 -0.65
C GLY A 5 26.77 2.72 0.46
N SER A 6 26.81 4.02 0.78
CA SER A 6 25.83 4.66 1.63
C SER A 6 24.46 4.41 1.01
N LYS A 7 23.70 3.48 1.58
CA LYS A 7 22.27 3.42 1.36
C LYS A 7 21.73 4.71 1.94
N GLU A 8 21.59 5.74 1.11
CA GLU A 8 20.91 6.97 1.47
C GLU A 8 19.44 6.61 1.76
N ASN A 9 19.16 6.19 2.99
CA ASN A 9 17.81 6.22 3.53
C ASN A 9 17.50 7.70 3.77
N ILE A 10 16.73 8.26 2.85
CA ILE A 10 16.41 9.70 2.84
C ILE A 10 15.24 10.01 3.76
N ILE A 11 14.50 8.97 4.14
CA ILE A 11 13.60 9.01 5.29
C ILE A 11 14.50 9.02 6.54
N SER A 12 14.32 10.03 7.40
CA SER A 12 15.02 10.11 8.68
C SER A 12 14.69 8.89 9.54
N GLU A 13 15.59 8.54 10.46
CA GLU A 13 15.36 7.38 11.33
C GLU A 13 14.12 7.58 12.22
N GLU A 14 13.88 8.82 12.65
CA GLU A 14 12.71 9.21 13.43
C GLU A 14 11.41 9.01 12.63
N ALA A 15 11.34 9.51 11.39
CA ALA A 15 10.16 9.34 10.54
C ALA A 15 9.92 7.86 10.20
N LEU A 16 11.00 7.10 9.96
CA LEU A 16 10.89 5.67 9.72
C LEU A 16 10.33 4.92 10.94
N ASN A 17 10.73 5.29 12.15
CA ASN A 17 10.18 4.72 13.38
C ASN A 17 8.69 5.08 13.54
N GLU A 18 8.32 6.34 13.28
CA GLU A 18 6.93 6.78 13.30
C GLU A 18 6.06 5.98 12.33
N TYR A 19 6.51 5.78 11.08
CA TYR A 19 5.78 4.95 10.13
C TYR A 19 5.65 3.49 10.57
N VAL A 20 6.66 2.93 11.24
CA VAL A 20 6.57 1.57 11.82
C VAL A 20 5.54 1.51 12.96
N GLU A 21 5.40 2.57 13.76
CA GLU A 21 4.42 2.63 14.85
C GLU A 21 2.99 2.84 14.35
N LEU A 22 2.82 3.57 13.24
CA LEU A 22 1.52 3.91 12.66
C LEU A 22 1.01 2.87 11.65
N THR A 23 1.86 1.95 11.20
CA THR A 23 1.50 0.94 10.20
C THR A 23 1.78 -0.47 10.70
N TYR A 24 1.27 -1.47 9.99
CA TYR A 24 1.58 -2.88 10.24
C TYR A 24 2.76 -3.35 9.38
N LEU A 25 3.69 -2.45 9.07
CA LEU A 25 4.86 -2.67 8.23
C LEU A 25 6.14 -2.55 9.06
N ASN A 26 7.17 -3.28 8.64
CA ASN A 26 8.50 -3.14 9.21
C ASN A 26 9.36 -2.14 8.40
N LYS A 27 10.50 -1.73 8.98
CA LYS A 27 11.44 -0.79 8.34
C LYS A 27 11.85 -1.20 6.92
N VAL A 28 12.04 -2.50 6.69
CA VAL A 28 12.48 -3.02 5.38
C VAL A 28 11.37 -2.84 4.34
N GLU A 29 10.13 -3.14 4.70
CA GLU A 29 8.96 -2.98 3.82
C GLU A 29 8.75 -1.51 3.44
N ILE A 30 8.82 -0.60 4.42
CA ILE A 30 8.67 0.84 4.19
C ILE A 30 9.78 1.37 3.24
N CYS A 31 11.04 1.00 3.49
CA CYS A 31 12.15 1.36 2.61
C CYS A 31 11.97 0.81 1.19
N GLN A 32 11.43 -0.40 1.04
CA GLN A 32 11.16 -0.98 -0.27
C GLN A 32 10.03 -0.27 -1.01
N ILE A 33 8.96 0.10 -0.33
CA ILE A 33 7.86 0.89 -0.90
C ILE A 33 8.40 2.24 -1.39
N TYR A 34 9.17 2.93 -0.54
CA TYR A 34 9.81 4.20 -0.91
C TYR A 34 10.67 4.04 -2.17
N LYS A 35 11.54 3.04 -2.20
CA LYS A 35 12.41 2.78 -3.35
C LYS A 35 11.61 2.50 -4.62
N ARG A 36 10.57 1.68 -4.56
CA ARG A 36 9.73 1.35 -5.73
C ARG A 36 9.00 2.57 -6.28
N LEU A 37 8.55 3.46 -5.40
CA LEU A 37 7.93 4.72 -5.80
C LEU A 37 8.95 5.68 -6.41
N ASP A 38 10.14 5.81 -5.80
CA ASP A 38 11.22 6.63 -6.36
C ASP A 38 11.71 6.06 -7.70
N ASP A 39 11.71 4.74 -7.91
CA ASP A 39 12.06 4.11 -9.20
C ASP A 39 11.06 4.47 -10.33
N LEU A 40 9.83 4.92 -10.01
CA LEU A 40 8.86 5.40 -11.01
C LEU A 40 9.25 6.79 -11.54
N GLU A 41 9.77 7.65 -10.65
CA GLU A 41 10.24 9.00 -10.94
C GLU A 41 11.47 9.33 -10.06
N PRO A 42 12.69 8.98 -10.53
CA PRO A 42 13.89 9.01 -9.70
C PRO A 42 14.17 10.38 -9.05
N GLY A 43 14.26 10.38 -7.72
CA GLY A 43 14.54 11.56 -6.93
C GLY A 43 13.34 12.46 -6.64
N ILE A 44 12.13 12.13 -7.11
CA ILE A 44 10.94 12.97 -6.87
C ILE A 44 10.58 12.98 -5.38
N LEU A 45 10.69 11.83 -4.70
CA LEU A 45 10.38 11.71 -3.28
C LEU A 45 11.44 12.36 -2.39
N LYS A 46 12.67 12.50 -2.89
CA LYS A 46 13.72 13.27 -2.23
C LYS A 46 13.43 14.77 -2.24
N GLN A 47 12.83 15.26 -3.32
CA GLN A 47 12.48 16.67 -3.50
C GLN A 47 11.15 17.02 -2.82
N ASN A 48 10.20 16.10 -2.86
CA ASN A 48 8.88 16.26 -2.30
C ASN A 48 8.33 14.90 -1.83
N LEU A 49 8.43 14.62 -0.53
CA LEU A 49 7.90 13.39 0.07
C LEU A 49 6.37 13.26 -0.09
N HIS A 50 5.67 14.38 -0.19
CA HIS A 50 4.22 14.43 -0.41
C HIS A 50 3.82 14.41 -1.89
N TYR A 51 4.77 14.10 -2.79
CA TYR A 51 4.43 13.85 -4.18
C TYR A 51 3.39 12.73 -4.28
N ARG A 52 2.41 12.90 -5.18
CA ARG A 52 1.31 11.95 -5.37
C ARG A 52 1.45 11.30 -6.74
N PHE A 53 1.53 9.98 -6.76
CA PHE A 53 1.64 9.18 -7.97
C PHE A 53 0.25 8.81 -8.47
N SER A 54 0.03 8.87 -9.77
CA SER A 54 -1.24 8.44 -10.36
C SER A 54 -1.51 6.96 -10.08
N VAL A 55 -2.77 6.54 -10.01
CA VAL A 55 -3.15 5.12 -9.90
C VAL A 55 -2.45 4.26 -10.97
N LYS A 56 -2.28 4.78 -12.19
CA LYS A 56 -1.55 4.09 -13.27
C LYS A 56 -0.08 3.81 -12.93
N GLN A 57 0.56 4.71 -12.18
CA GLN A 57 1.93 4.52 -11.68
C GLN A 57 1.94 3.52 -10.52
N ILE A 58 1.00 3.64 -9.58
CA ILE A 58 0.87 2.70 -8.46
C ILE A 58 0.59 1.27 -8.94
N ASN A 59 -0.18 1.08 -10.00
CA ASN A 59 -0.43 -0.24 -10.61
C ASN A 59 0.86 -0.95 -11.05
N LYS A 60 1.93 -0.21 -11.38
CA LYS A 60 3.22 -0.80 -11.77
C LYS A 60 3.96 -1.41 -10.58
N ILE A 61 3.74 -0.88 -9.37
CA ILE A 61 4.40 -1.35 -8.14
C ILE A 61 3.52 -2.32 -7.34
N LEU A 62 2.20 -2.26 -7.52
CA LEU A 62 1.19 -3.10 -6.86
C LEU A 62 0.26 -3.77 -7.89
N PRO A 63 0.78 -4.54 -8.86
CA PRO A 63 -0.03 -5.15 -9.93
C PRO A 63 -1.12 -6.09 -9.41
N GLN A 64 -0.94 -6.65 -8.21
CA GLN A 64 -1.92 -7.50 -7.55
C GLN A 64 -3.23 -6.77 -7.21
N ILE A 65 -3.18 -5.47 -6.92
CA ILE A 65 -4.38 -4.67 -6.64
C ILE A 65 -5.08 -4.38 -7.95
N HIS A 66 -4.36 -4.08 -9.03
CA HIS A 66 -4.93 -3.85 -10.35
C HIS A 66 -5.76 -5.03 -10.86
N CYS A 67 -5.38 -6.27 -10.53
CA CYS A 67 -6.14 -7.48 -10.88
C CYS A 67 -7.39 -7.71 -10.01
N ASN A 68 -7.60 -6.92 -8.96
CA ASN A 68 -8.77 -7.01 -8.09
C ASN A 68 -9.98 -6.31 -8.76
N PRO A 69 -11.18 -6.93 -8.78
CA PRO A 69 -12.39 -6.29 -9.34
C PRO A 69 -12.78 -4.98 -8.63
N PHE A 70 -12.33 -4.76 -7.39
CA PHE A 70 -12.59 -3.55 -6.60
C PHE A 70 -11.42 -2.56 -6.64
N CYS A 71 -10.47 -2.70 -7.58
CA CYS A 71 -9.25 -1.90 -7.61
C CYS A 71 -9.50 -0.38 -7.59
N ASP A 72 -10.46 0.10 -8.38
CA ASP A 72 -10.81 1.53 -8.43
C ASP A 72 -11.36 2.04 -7.08
N VAL A 73 -12.18 1.22 -6.40
CA VAL A 73 -12.73 1.56 -5.09
C VAL A 73 -11.65 1.53 -4.03
N ILE A 74 -10.78 0.52 -4.04
CA ILE A 74 -9.61 0.42 -3.15
C ILE A 74 -8.74 1.69 -3.29
N TYR A 75 -8.34 2.06 -4.50
CA TYR A 75 -7.53 3.25 -4.70
C TYR A 75 -8.23 4.53 -4.25
N ARG A 76 -9.55 4.61 -4.43
CA ARG A 76 -10.33 5.75 -3.96
C ARG A 76 -10.37 5.85 -2.44
N VAL A 77 -10.57 4.72 -1.74
CA VAL A 77 -10.60 4.65 -0.27
C VAL A 77 -9.25 5.10 0.31
N PHE A 78 -8.15 4.57 -0.21
CA PHE A 78 -6.82 4.87 0.30
C PHE A 78 -6.24 6.21 -0.20
N SER A 79 -6.82 6.82 -1.23
CA SER A 79 -6.41 8.15 -1.71
C SER A 79 -6.99 9.22 -0.79
N SER A 80 -6.18 9.76 0.13
CA SER A 80 -6.58 10.84 1.06
C SER A 80 -7.24 12.06 0.41
N LYS A 81 -6.86 12.41 -0.84
CA LYS A 81 -7.44 13.55 -1.58
C LYS A 81 -8.52 13.15 -2.59
N GLN A 82 -8.79 11.86 -2.72
CA GLN A 82 -9.72 11.28 -3.72
C GLN A 82 -9.50 11.83 -5.14
N ASP A 83 -8.24 12.08 -5.51
CA ASP A 83 -7.83 12.75 -6.75
C ASP A 83 -7.30 11.78 -7.81
N GLY A 84 -7.46 10.47 -7.60
CA GLY A 84 -6.90 9.43 -8.47
C GLY A 84 -5.38 9.29 -8.37
N HIS A 85 -4.78 9.85 -7.32
CA HIS A 85 -3.37 9.73 -7.01
C HIS A 85 -3.17 9.27 -5.57
N LEU A 86 -2.03 8.66 -5.27
CA LEU A 86 -1.65 8.24 -3.93
C LEU A 86 -0.31 8.88 -3.56
N SER A 87 -0.23 9.45 -2.36
CA SER A 87 1.03 9.87 -1.75
C SER A 87 1.84 8.65 -1.29
N PHE A 88 3.06 8.89 -0.80
CA PHE A 88 3.83 7.87 -0.09
C PHE A 88 3.04 7.27 1.08
N GLU A 89 2.43 8.13 1.90
CA GLU A 89 1.64 7.73 3.08
C GLU A 89 0.38 6.95 2.69
N ASP A 90 -0.38 7.42 1.69
CA ASP A 90 -1.53 6.69 1.14
C ASP A 90 -1.13 5.27 0.68
N THR A 91 0.08 5.15 0.11
CA THR A 91 0.63 3.86 -0.35
C THR A 91 1.07 2.97 0.83
N LEU A 92 1.60 3.57 1.91
CA LEU A 92 1.91 2.84 3.14
C LEU A 92 0.65 2.31 3.80
N ASP A 93 -0.41 3.13 3.91
CA ASP A 93 -1.69 2.72 4.48
C ASP A 93 -2.31 1.57 3.67
N LEU A 94 -2.26 1.69 2.35
CA LEU A 94 -2.70 0.62 1.45
C LEU A 94 -1.89 -0.66 1.67
N CYS A 95 -0.55 -0.60 1.70
CA CYS A 95 0.26 -1.80 1.93
C CYS A 95 0.07 -2.36 3.35
N SER A 96 -0.12 -1.49 4.33
CA SER A 96 -0.37 -1.83 5.75
C SER A 96 -1.68 -2.60 5.90
N ALA A 97 -2.76 -2.16 5.25
CA ALA A 97 -4.05 -2.85 5.28
C ALA A 97 -3.98 -4.27 4.68
N PHE A 98 -3.12 -4.49 3.69
CA PHE A 98 -2.93 -5.79 3.05
C PHE A 98 -1.79 -6.62 3.67
N SER A 99 -1.10 -6.09 4.69
CA SER A 99 -0.02 -6.79 5.39
C SER A 99 -0.55 -8.00 6.18
N MET A 100 0.26 -9.05 6.28
CA MET A 100 -0.05 -10.21 7.14
C MET A 100 -0.07 -9.83 8.63
N ASN A 101 0.69 -8.80 9.01
CA ASN A 101 0.74 -8.29 10.38
C ASN A 101 -0.50 -7.47 10.75
N CYS A 102 -1.34 -7.10 9.76
CA CYS A 102 -2.54 -6.32 10.00
C CYS A 102 -3.59 -7.15 10.77
N PRO A 103 -4.05 -6.69 11.94
CA PRO A 103 -5.09 -7.36 12.70
C PRO A 103 -6.35 -7.56 11.86
N GLN A 104 -7.03 -8.70 12.04
CA GLN A 104 -8.23 -9.02 11.27
C GLN A 104 -9.34 -7.97 11.45
N SER A 105 -9.48 -7.39 12.64
CA SER A 105 -10.47 -6.33 12.91
C SER A 105 -10.23 -5.07 12.08
N VAL A 106 -8.96 -4.69 11.88
CA VAL A 106 -8.60 -3.50 11.10
C VAL A 106 -8.77 -3.76 9.62
N ARG A 107 -8.41 -4.96 9.13
CA ARG A 107 -8.74 -5.39 7.76
C ARG A 107 -10.24 -5.38 7.50
N ALA A 108 -11.04 -5.83 8.46
CA ALA A 108 -12.49 -5.82 8.36
C ALA A 108 -13.08 -4.40 8.37
N ALA A 109 -12.45 -3.44 9.06
CA ALA A 109 -12.84 -2.03 9.00
C ALA A 109 -12.59 -1.44 7.60
N TRP A 110 -11.38 -1.63 7.04
CA TRP A 110 -11.08 -1.22 5.67
C TRP A 110 -11.98 -1.88 4.63
N ALA A 111 -12.29 -3.17 4.83
CA ALA A 111 -13.27 -3.86 4.02
C ALA A 111 -14.59 -3.10 4.01
N PHE A 112 -15.13 -2.81 5.19
CA PHE A 112 -16.41 -2.11 5.32
C PHE A 112 -16.41 -0.77 4.58
N GLU A 113 -15.35 0.02 4.69
CA GLU A 113 -15.24 1.29 3.95
C GLU A 113 -15.23 1.10 2.43
N ILE A 114 -14.49 0.10 1.92
CA ILE A 114 -14.49 -0.24 0.49
C ILE A 114 -15.90 -0.64 0.03
N PHE A 115 -16.69 -1.34 0.85
CA PHE A 115 -18.07 -1.72 0.49
C PHE A 115 -19.07 -0.58 0.58
N GLU A 116 -18.95 0.29 1.59
CA GLU A 116 -19.86 1.42 1.75
C GLU A 116 -19.72 2.43 0.60
N ILE A 117 -18.54 2.49 -0.02
CA ILE A 117 -18.24 3.42 -1.11
C ILE A 117 -18.74 2.91 -2.49
N ASP A 118 -19.36 1.72 -2.58
CA ASP A 118 -19.81 1.13 -3.87
C ASP A 118 -20.55 2.14 -4.76
N PRO A 119 -19.94 2.59 -5.87
CA PRO A 119 -20.56 3.55 -6.78
C PRO A 119 -21.55 2.89 -7.75
N SER A 120 -21.69 1.55 -7.75
CA SER A 120 -22.51 0.80 -8.71
C SER A 120 -23.87 0.33 -8.16
N GLY A 121 -24.05 0.28 -6.84
CA GLY A 121 -25.29 -0.16 -6.20
C GLY A 121 -25.64 -1.62 -6.48
N ALA A 122 -24.67 -2.44 -6.89
CA ALA A 122 -24.87 -3.83 -7.28
C ALA A 122 -24.51 -4.75 -6.12
N ASP A 123 -25.55 -5.33 -5.51
CA ASP A 123 -25.55 -6.40 -4.49
C ASP A 123 -24.35 -6.43 -3.53
N ASN A 124 -24.59 -5.82 -2.36
CA ASN A 124 -23.71 -5.80 -1.19
C ASN A 124 -23.08 -7.18 -0.90
N ILE A 125 -21.82 -7.37 -1.30
CA ILE A 125 -20.97 -8.43 -0.77
C ILE A 125 -20.77 -8.13 0.71
N ALA A 126 -21.12 -9.06 1.59
CA ALA A 126 -21.03 -8.82 3.03
C ALA A 126 -19.57 -8.55 3.43
N PRO A 127 -19.28 -7.70 4.45
CA PRO A 127 -17.90 -7.49 4.94
C PRO A 127 -17.15 -8.78 5.27
N GLN A 128 -17.90 -9.82 5.63
CA GLN A 128 -17.41 -11.18 5.88
C GLN A 128 -16.98 -11.89 4.60
N GLU A 129 -17.68 -11.69 3.48
CA GLU A 129 -17.32 -12.23 2.17
C GLU A 129 -16.09 -11.57 1.59
N PHE A 130 -15.86 -10.28 1.85
CA PHE A 130 -14.57 -9.66 1.53
C PHE A 130 -13.48 -9.97 2.53
N THR A 131 -13.78 -10.16 3.81
CA THR A 131 -12.79 -10.75 4.73
C THR A 131 -12.41 -12.15 4.26
N GLN A 132 -13.35 -12.91 3.69
CA GLN A 132 -13.08 -14.19 3.03
C GLN A 132 -12.35 -14.04 1.70
N LEU A 133 -12.63 -13.00 0.92
CA LEU A 133 -11.90 -12.66 -0.31
C LEU A 133 -10.46 -12.28 0.02
N LEU A 134 -10.26 -11.43 1.04
CA LEU A 134 -8.98 -11.01 1.58
C LEU A 134 -8.26 -12.15 2.27
N SER A 135 -8.94 -13.07 2.95
CA SER A 135 -8.32 -14.26 3.52
C SER A 135 -7.87 -15.23 2.43
N LYS A 136 -8.65 -15.35 1.34
CA LYS A 136 -8.23 -16.05 0.12
C LYS A 136 -7.11 -15.29 -0.63
N MET A 137 -7.05 -13.95 -0.50
CA MET A 137 -5.89 -13.16 -0.90
C MET A 137 -4.73 -13.28 0.09
N SER A 138 -4.95 -13.72 1.32
CA SER A 138 -3.90 -14.06 2.28
C SER A 138 -3.28 -15.42 1.94
N ASP A 139 -4.02 -16.33 1.30
CA ASP A 139 -3.43 -17.47 0.59
C ASP A 139 -2.63 -17.01 -0.64
N PHE A 140 -3.02 -15.90 -1.26
CA PHE A 140 -2.19 -15.14 -2.22
C PHE A 140 -1.08 -14.33 -1.53
N ALA A 141 -1.06 -14.20 -0.20
CA ALA A 141 0.07 -13.63 0.53
C ALA A 141 1.25 -14.63 0.60
N HIS A 142 1.02 -15.91 0.28
CA HIS A 142 2.11 -16.79 -0.17
C HIS A 142 2.68 -16.36 -1.54
N THR A 143 1.91 -15.69 -2.40
CA THR A 143 2.41 -14.98 -3.60
C THR A 143 3.03 -13.61 -3.26
N PHE A 144 2.71 -13.03 -2.09
CA PHE A 144 3.51 -12.02 -1.38
C PHE A 144 4.59 -12.64 -0.48
N GLN A 145 5.00 -13.90 -0.70
CA GLN A 145 6.44 -14.08 -0.80
C GLN A 145 6.86 -13.21 -1.97
N PHE A 146 7.16 -11.94 -1.63
CA PHE A 146 8.22 -11.18 -2.23
C PHE A 146 9.13 -12.20 -2.92
N LYS A 147 9.25 -12.14 -4.24
CA LYS A 147 10.44 -12.70 -4.88
C LYS A 147 11.60 -11.92 -4.26
N ILE A 148 12.05 -12.42 -3.12
CA ILE A 148 13.36 -12.27 -2.56
C ILE A 148 14.22 -13.00 -3.60
N ASN A 149 14.66 -12.23 -4.59
CA ASN A 149 15.89 -12.47 -5.33
C ASN A 149 16.56 -11.12 -5.53
#